data_AF-A0A1B6EJF5-F1
#
_entry.id   AF-A0A1B6EJF5-F1
#
_cell.length_a   1.000
_cell.length_b   1.000
_cell.length_c   1.000
_cell.angle_alpha   90.00
_cell.angle_beta   90.00
_cell.angle_gamma   90.00
#
_symmetry.space_group_name_H-M   'P 1'
#
loop_
_entity.id
_entity.type
_entity.pdbx_description
1 polymer ?
#
loop_
_entity_poly.entity_id
_entity_poly.type
_entity_poly.pdbx_seq_one_letter_code
_entity_poly.pdbx_strand_id
1 'polypeptide(L)'
;MCMLQNKIFGLLSLFTLLVSILLIPLYNIIILDLPSIGKVNNCPLCFGRELCSCLNRENFTLNWDHFLINVLSIGSRKNHIIFGKCGEDLIVVKNRRIDFSQNKVNFSRVVDFNGFLESLEQTSLKQLFDIHKKYTYCYSYRKLVTHFFENVAKKENNVSEVYLNLFFIALTNMEPIIQQVVKDWAVAEYLGSCGDFTVSRYCGYTLTWVMPQLNWTTRSSVAVQLLQFAFNATFSHPQFAFYFTDMSPDNFAVSADGKIFQKIGKSNIKVFMMNQ
;
A
#
# COMPACT_ATOMS: atom_id res chain seq x y z
N MET A 1 -2.18 11.06 58.77
CA MET A 1 -2.50 12.07 57.74
C MET A 1 -1.46 12.16 56.62
N CYS A 2 -0.15 12.34 56.88
CA CYS A 2 0.88 12.46 55.80
C CYS A 2 0.93 11.30 54.78
N MET A 3 0.78 10.05 55.22
CA MET A 3 0.81 8.88 54.31
C MET A 3 -0.35 8.87 53.28
N LEU A 4 -1.50 9.45 53.62
CA LEU A 4 -2.67 9.50 52.74
C LEU A 4 -2.51 10.62 51.69
N GLN A 5 -1.95 11.76 52.08
CA GLN A 5 -1.63 12.88 51.17
C GLN A 5 -0.62 12.46 50.09
N ASN A 6 0.45 11.75 50.44
CA ASN A 6 1.46 11.33 49.46
C ASN A 6 0.90 10.33 48.43
N LYS A 7 -0.01 9.43 48.84
CA LYS A 7 -0.70 8.52 47.92
C LYS A 7 -1.63 9.25 46.95
N ILE A 8 -2.34 10.28 47.43
CA ILE A 8 -3.24 11.11 46.61
C ILE A 8 -2.44 11.92 45.58
N PHE A 9 -1.33 12.55 45.98
CA PHE A 9 -0.44 13.26 45.05
C PHE A 9 0.19 12.32 44.02
N GLY A 10 0.60 11.12 44.41
CA GLY A 10 1.10 10.10 43.49
C GLY A 10 0.05 9.68 42.45
N LEU A 11 -1.22 9.48 42.87
CA LEU A 11 -2.32 9.16 41.96
C LEU A 11 -2.64 10.30 41.00
N LEU A 12 -2.67 11.54 41.48
CA LEU A 12 -2.90 12.73 40.66
C LEU A 12 -1.79 12.92 39.62
N SER A 13 -0.53 12.72 40.00
CA SER A 13 0.60 12.79 39.06
C SER A 13 0.58 11.68 38.02
N LEU A 14 0.16 10.46 38.41
CA LEU A 14 0.00 9.35 37.46
C LEU A 14 -1.15 9.61 36.49
N PHE A 15 -2.25 10.17 36.98
CA PHE A 15 -3.41 10.54 36.18
C PHE A 15 -3.07 11.64 35.17
N THR A 16 -2.37 12.71 35.58
CA THR A 16 -1.96 13.77 34.64
C THR A 16 -0.97 13.28 33.60
N LEU A 17 -0.05 12.38 33.97
CA LEU A 17 0.84 11.71 33.02
C LEU A 17 0.05 10.88 32.01
N LEU A 18 -0.91 10.06 32.46
CA LEU A 18 -1.78 9.25 31.61
C LEU A 18 -2.60 10.11 30.64
N VAL A 19 -3.22 11.18 31.14
CA VAL A 19 -3.99 12.12 30.32
C VAL A 19 -3.08 12.79 29.28
N SER A 20 -1.89 13.21 29.66
CA SER A 20 -0.93 13.82 28.73
C SER A 20 -0.49 12.85 27.64
N ILE A 21 -0.21 11.59 28.00
CA ILE A 21 0.12 10.52 27.05
C ILE A 21 -1.04 10.25 26.09
N LEU A 22 -2.29 10.36 26.53
CA LEU A 22 -3.50 10.16 25.71
C LEU A 22 -3.84 11.37 24.83
N LEU A 23 -3.51 12.59 25.24
CA LEU A 23 -3.78 13.81 24.47
C LEU A 23 -2.82 14.01 23.29
N ILE A 24 -1.56 13.56 23.41
CA ILE A 24 -0.56 13.62 22.32
C ILE A 24 -1.04 12.94 21.03
N PRO A 25 -1.50 11.67 21.03
CA PRO A 25 -2.00 11.03 19.82
C PRO A 25 -3.27 11.71 19.27
N LEU A 26 -4.14 12.22 20.15
CA LEU A 26 -5.36 12.93 19.74
C LEU A 26 -5.01 14.24 19.00
N TYR A 27 -4.04 15.00 19.52
CA TYR A 27 -3.53 16.20 18.88
C TYR A 27 -2.92 15.90 17.51
N ASN A 28 -2.10 14.84 17.41
CA ASN A 28 -1.48 14.42 16.16
C ASN A 28 -2.51 13.98 15.10
N ILE A 29 -3.66 13.46 15.51
CA ILE A 29 -4.79 13.15 14.62
C ILE A 29 -5.47 14.41 14.12
N ILE A 30 -5.76 15.36 15.01
CA ILE A 30 -6.47 16.61 14.66
C ILE A 30 -5.65 17.44 13.66
N ILE A 31 -4.32 17.37 13.75
CA ILE A 31 -3.37 18.11 12.90
C ILE A 31 -2.83 17.23 11.76
N LEU A 32 -3.33 16.01 11.61
CA LEU A 32 -2.89 15.13 10.53
C LEU A 32 -3.16 15.78 9.17
N ASP A 33 -2.08 16.18 8.51
CA ASP A 33 -2.10 16.68 7.14
C ASP A 33 -1.30 15.70 6.28
N LEU A 34 -2.01 14.84 5.54
CA LEU A 34 -1.37 13.84 4.68
C LEU A 34 -0.39 14.50 3.71
N PRO A 35 -0.73 15.61 3.01
CA PRO A 35 0.20 16.29 2.13
C PRO A 35 1.58 16.61 2.74
N SER A 36 1.61 17.12 3.98
CA SER A 36 2.87 17.41 4.69
C SER A 36 3.75 16.16 4.93
N ILE A 37 3.12 14.99 5.12
CA ILE A 37 3.80 13.72 5.39
C ILE A 37 4.24 13.03 4.09
N GLY A 38 3.46 13.21 3.02
CA GLY A 38 3.61 12.50 1.75
C GLY A 38 4.60 13.09 0.77
N LYS A 39 5.26 14.22 1.07
CA LYS A 39 6.12 14.95 0.10
C LYS A 39 5.42 15.12 -1.26
N VAL A 40 4.20 15.65 -1.27
CA VAL A 40 3.33 15.74 -2.46
C VAL A 40 3.99 16.36 -3.70
N ASN A 41 4.94 17.28 -3.50
CA ASN A 41 5.69 17.94 -4.58
C ASN A 41 6.72 17.03 -5.27
N ASN A 42 7.05 15.88 -4.67
CA ASN A 42 7.84 14.83 -5.29
C ASN A 42 6.89 13.70 -5.66
N CYS A 43 6.43 13.63 -6.92
CA CYS A 43 5.56 12.53 -7.35
C CYS A 43 6.16 11.56 -8.37
N PRO A 44 7.26 10.86 -8.02
CA PRO A 44 7.75 9.74 -8.81
C PRO A 44 6.76 8.55 -8.80
N LEU A 45 5.82 8.47 -7.85
CA LEU A 45 4.82 7.40 -7.78
C LEU A 45 3.48 7.73 -8.48
N CYS A 46 3.30 8.90 -9.10
CA CYS A 46 2.03 9.35 -9.70
C CYS A 46 1.65 8.63 -11.02
N PHE A 47 1.82 7.31 -11.11
CA PHE A 47 1.35 6.58 -12.29
C PHE A 47 -0.16 6.29 -12.18
N GLY A 48 -0.92 6.61 -13.23
CA GLY A 48 -2.34 6.25 -13.37
C GLY A 48 -3.30 7.37 -12.99
N ARG A 49 -3.43 7.70 -11.70
CA ARG A 49 -4.29 8.79 -11.20
C ARG A 49 -3.64 9.53 -10.04
N GLU A 50 -3.52 10.85 -10.19
CA GLU A 50 -3.15 11.75 -9.10
C GLU A 50 -4.36 11.88 -8.14
N LEU A 51 -4.20 11.36 -6.91
CA LEU A 51 -5.22 11.44 -5.86
C LEU A 51 -4.88 12.52 -4.81
N CYS A 52 -4.03 13.48 -5.15
CA CYS A 52 -3.62 14.51 -4.20
C CYS A 52 -4.79 15.40 -3.75
N SER A 53 -5.70 15.75 -4.66
CA SER A 53 -6.91 16.51 -4.33
C SER A 53 -7.77 15.80 -3.28
N CYS A 54 -7.83 14.47 -3.34
CA CYS A 54 -8.56 13.60 -2.45
C CYS A 54 -7.92 13.50 -1.06
N LEU A 55 -6.58 13.52 -0.98
CA LEU A 55 -5.85 13.43 0.29
C LEU A 55 -5.66 14.76 1.01
N ASN A 56 -6.09 15.87 0.40
CA ASN A 56 -6.13 17.17 1.05
C ASN A 56 -7.07 17.14 2.26
N ARG A 57 -6.72 17.92 3.30
CA ARG A 57 -7.44 17.96 4.58
C ARG A 57 -8.94 18.26 4.46
N GLU A 58 -9.35 19.00 3.43
CA GLU A 58 -10.76 19.34 3.20
C GLU A 58 -11.59 18.17 2.66
N ASN A 59 -10.95 17.22 1.96
CA ASN A 59 -11.62 16.12 1.27
C ASN A 59 -11.41 14.75 1.94
N PHE A 60 -10.35 14.63 2.74
CA PHE A 60 -10.01 13.40 3.45
C PHE A 60 -10.53 13.42 4.88
N THR A 61 -11.24 12.36 5.27
CA THR A 61 -11.65 12.14 6.66
C THR A 61 -11.16 10.79 7.17
N LEU A 62 -10.74 10.72 8.43
CA LEU A 62 -10.32 9.46 9.03
C LEU A 62 -11.52 8.55 9.28
N ASN A 63 -11.32 7.25 9.07
CA ASN A 63 -12.32 6.26 9.40
C ASN A 63 -12.28 5.97 10.91
N TRP A 64 -13.36 6.32 11.60
CA TRP A 64 -13.51 6.14 13.05
C TRP A 64 -13.57 4.69 13.49
N ASP A 65 -14.06 3.80 12.62
CA ASP A 65 -14.05 2.35 12.87
C ASP A 65 -12.63 1.80 13.06
N HIS A 66 -11.64 2.48 12.48
CA HIS A 66 -10.21 2.14 12.55
C HIS A 66 -9.43 3.16 13.39
N PHE A 67 -10.10 3.89 14.30
CA PHE A 67 -9.50 4.98 15.05
C PHE A 67 -8.18 4.58 15.73
N LEU A 68 -8.16 3.49 16.48
CA LEU A 68 -6.96 3.04 17.20
C LEU A 68 -5.81 2.69 16.23
N ILE A 69 -6.12 2.06 15.09
CA ILE A 69 -5.11 1.71 14.09
C ILE A 69 -4.55 2.98 13.45
N ASN A 70 -5.41 3.96 13.15
CA ASN A 70 -4.99 5.26 12.63
C ASN A 70 -4.10 6.00 13.62
N VAL A 71 -4.45 6.05 14.92
CA VAL A 71 -3.61 6.61 15.99
C VAL A 71 -2.21 5.98 15.98
N LEU A 72 -2.15 4.65 16.07
CA LEU A 72 -0.90 3.90 16.17
C LEU A 72 -0.05 4.05 14.90
N SER A 73 -0.72 4.08 13.75
CA SER A 73 -0.10 4.26 12.45
C SER A 73 0.59 5.62 12.35
N ILE A 74 -0.04 6.71 12.79
CA ILE A 74 0.54 8.06 12.78
C ILE A 74 1.75 8.15 13.73
N GLY A 75 1.69 7.49 14.89
CA GLY A 75 2.81 7.41 15.83
C GLY A 75 4.02 6.60 15.32
N SER A 76 3.83 5.74 14.30
CA SER A 76 4.88 4.92 13.71
C SER A 76 5.75 5.73 12.75
N ARG A 77 7.08 5.73 12.92
CA ARG A 77 7.98 6.59 12.11
C ARG A 77 8.28 6.09 10.69
N LYS A 78 7.90 4.85 10.33
CA LYS A 78 8.44 4.19 9.12
C LYS A 78 7.41 3.78 8.07
N ASN A 79 6.21 3.32 8.46
CA ASN A 79 5.15 2.95 7.52
C ASN A 79 3.80 3.34 8.12
N HIS A 80 3.07 4.18 7.41
CA HIS A 80 1.72 4.57 7.82
C HIS A 80 0.71 3.80 6.95
N ILE A 81 -0.17 3.03 7.57
CA ILE A 81 -1.39 2.51 6.96
C ILE A 81 -2.54 3.30 7.58
N ILE A 82 -3.22 4.10 6.79
CA ILE A 82 -4.24 5.03 7.27
C ILE A 82 -5.55 4.68 6.58
N PHE A 83 -6.58 4.46 7.37
CA PHE A 83 -7.93 4.17 6.91
C PHE A 83 -8.74 5.45 6.94
N GLY A 84 -9.37 5.79 5.82
CA GLY A 84 -10.12 7.02 5.70
C GLY A 84 -11.21 6.96 4.64
N LYS A 85 -11.78 8.11 4.36
CA LYS A 85 -12.75 8.34 3.32
C LYS A 85 -12.32 9.49 2.44
N CYS A 86 -12.69 9.39 1.18
CA CYS A 86 -12.55 10.45 0.20
C CYS A 86 -13.88 10.60 -0.53
N GLY A 87 -14.61 11.69 -0.25
CA GLY A 87 -16.04 11.72 -0.52
C GLY A 87 -16.75 10.57 0.21
N GLU A 88 -17.50 9.76 -0.53
CA GLU A 88 -18.20 8.58 0.00
C GLU A 88 -17.35 7.30 0.00
N ASP A 89 -16.23 7.30 -0.73
CA ASP A 89 -15.41 6.10 -0.90
C ASP A 89 -14.51 5.86 0.31
N LEU A 90 -14.63 4.67 0.90
CA LEU A 90 -13.70 4.18 1.92
C LEU A 90 -12.39 3.74 1.27
N ILE A 91 -11.29 4.29 1.77
CA ILE A 91 -9.95 4.10 1.20
C ILE A 91 -8.92 3.72 2.26
N VAL A 92 -7.84 3.09 1.78
CA VAL A 92 -6.65 2.77 2.55
C VAL A 92 -5.46 3.49 1.92
N VAL A 93 -4.85 4.38 2.69
CA VAL A 93 -3.68 5.16 2.30
C VAL A 93 -2.44 4.50 2.91
N LYS A 94 -1.52 4.06 2.06
CA LYS A 94 -0.26 3.43 2.47
C LYS A 94 0.90 4.36 2.16
N ASN A 95 1.58 4.85 3.19
CA ASN A 95 2.80 5.62 3.05
C ASN A 95 3.98 4.68 2.78
N ARG A 96 4.69 4.94 1.68
CA ARG A 96 5.95 4.33 1.34
C ARG A 96 6.98 5.47 1.29
N ARG A 97 7.59 5.81 2.44
CA ARG A 97 8.68 6.79 2.48
C ARG A 97 9.79 6.32 1.56
N ILE A 98 10.04 7.09 0.50
CA ILE A 98 11.17 6.85 -0.38
C ILE A 98 12.10 8.06 -0.27
N ASP A 99 13.38 7.77 -0.06
CA ASP A 99 14.40 8.79 -0.05
C ASP A 99 15.11 8.84 -1.41
N PHE A 100 14.60 9.71 -2.29
CA PHE A 100 15.23 10.00 -3.57
C PHE A 100 16.37 11.01 -3.47
N SER A 101 16.58 11.65 -2.29
CA SER A 101 17.57 12.72 -2.13
C SER A 101 19.01 12.26 -2.37
N GLN A 102 19.27 10.96 -2.25
CA GLN A 102 20.60 10.40 -2.39
C GLN A 102 21.01 10.10 -3.84
N ASN A 103 20.09 10.11 -4.80
CA ASN A 103 20.39 9.58 -6.13
C ASN A 103 19.86 10.49 -7.23
N LYS A 104 20.77 11.30 -7.79
CA LYS A 104 20.57 12.05 -9.04
C LYS A 104 20.50 11.08 -10.22
N VAL A 105 19.35 10.42 -10.39
CA VAL A 105 19.07 9.67 -11.62
C VAL A 105 18.85 10.69 -12.73
N ASN A 106 19.70 10.66 -13.75
CA ASN A 106 19.61 11.58 -14.87
C ASN A 106 18.65 11.02 -15.93
N PHE A 107 17.41 11.50 -15.91
CA PHE A 107 16.33 11.06 -16.81
C PHE A 107 16.43 11.62 -18.24
N SER A 108 17.42 12.47 -18.53
CA SER A 108 17.62 13.02 -19.88
C SER A 108 17.94 11.97 -20.96
N ARG A 109 18.09 10.69 -20.60
CA ARG A 109 18.36 9.57 -21.52
C ARG A 109 17.17 8.64 -21.80
N VAL A 110 16.03 8.78 -21.12
CA VAL A 110 14.86 7.91 -21.37
C VAL A 110 14.03 8.50 -22.50
N VAL A 111 14.39 8.14 -23.73
CA VAL A 111 13.72 8.61 -24.95
C VAL A 111 12.58 7.65 -25.36
N ASP A 112 12.67 6.36 -25.00
CA ASP A 112 11.66 5.34 -25.29
C ASP A 112 11.65 4.19 -24.25
N PHE A 113 10.72 3.22 -24.40
CA PHE A 113 10.56 2.08 -23.49
C PHE A 113 11.78 1.15 -23.45
N ASN A 114 12.50 1.02 -24.56
CA ASN A 114 13.70 0.19 -24.61
C ASN A 114 14.84 0.84 -23.84
N GLY A 115 15.04 2.15 -24.00
CA GLY A 115 15.95 2.95 -23.18
C GLY A 115 15.56 2.95 -21.70
N PHE A 116 14.27 2.88 -21.38
CA PHE A 116 13.78 2.66 -20.01
C PHE A 116 14.17 1.27 -19.47
N LEU A 117 13.92 0.20 -20.23
CA LEU A 117 14.30 -1.16 -19.85
C LEU A 117 15.82 -1.33 -19.73
N GLU A 118 16.58 -0.74 -20.65
CA GLU A 118 18.03 -0.69 -20.59
C GLU A 118 18.52 0.12 -19.39
N SER A 119 17.84 1.21 -19.02
CA SER A 119 18.16 1.97 -17.80
C SER A 119 17.90 1.12 -16.54
N LEU A 120 16.85 0.29 -16.51
CA LEU A 120 16.65 -0.67 -15.42
C LEU A 120 17.77 -1.72 -15.34
N GLU A 121 18.39 -2.08 -16.48
CA GLU A 121 19.45 -3.08 -16.56
C GLU A 121 20.87 -2.53 -16.33
N GLN A 122 21.16 -1.35 -16.89
CA GLN A 122 22.46 -0.68 -16.82
C GLN A 122 22.70 0.00 -15.49
N THR A 123 21.63 0.33 -14.75
CA THR A 123 21.83 0.88 -13.41
C THR A 123 22.36 -0.24 -12.52
N SER A 124 23.65 -0.17 -12.22
CA SER A 124 24.31 -0.79 -11.08
C SER A 124 23.75 -0.24 -9.77
N LEU A 125 22.45 -0.48 -9.51
CA LEU A 125 21.77 -0.25 -8.23
C LEU A 125 22.30 -1.14 -7.11
N LYS A 126 23.42 -1.85 -7.29
CA LYS A 126 24.10 -2.65 -6.24
C LYS A 126 24.30 -1.86 -4.93
N GLN A 127 24.47 -0.54 -5.01
CA GLN A 127 24.59 0.36 -3.86
C GLN A 127 23.26 1.01 -3.42
N LEU A 128 22.28 1.18 -4.31
CA LEU A 128 20.92 1.62 -3.94
C LEU A 128 20.15 0.49 -3.21
N PHE A 129 20.58 -0.76 -3.40
CA PHE A 129 19.99 -1.99 -2.88
C PHE A 129 20.62 -2.51 -1.57
N ASP A 130 21.53 -1.78 -0.93
CA ASP A 130 21.99 -2.20 0.41
C ASP A 130 20.91 -1.97 1.50
N ILE A 131 19.80 -1.31 1.14
CA ILE A 131 18.60 -1.16 1.98
C ILE A 131 17.68 -2.40 1.86
N HIS A 132 18.27 -3.58 2.06
CA HIS A 132 17.67 -4.94 2.12
C HIS A 132 17.84 -5.81 0.86
N LYS A 133 18.68 -6.85 1.04
CA LYS A 133 18.90 -8.09 0.26
C LYS A 133 17.66 -8.87 -0.25
N LYS A 134 16.48 -8.26 -0.46
CA LYS A 134 15.19 -8.95 -0.66
C LYS A 134 14.58 -8.81 -2.05
N TYR A 135 15.11 -7.95 -2.92
CA TYR A 135 14.52 -7.69 -4.25
C TYR A 135 15.59 -7.78 -5.34
N THR A 136 16.03 -8.99 -5.64
CA THR A 136 16.71 -9.25 -6.92
C THR A 136 15.65 -9.12 -8.02
N TYR A 137 15.87 -8.21 -8.97
CA TYR A 137 14.97 -8.02 -10.11
C TYR A 137 15.02 -9.29 -10.99
N CYS A 138 14.06 -10.20 -10.80
CA CYS A 138 13.94 -11.40 -11.62
C CYS A 138 13.42 -11.04 -13.03
N TYR A 139 13.86 -11.78 -14.05
CA TYR A 139 13.42 -11.65 -15.45
C TYR A 139 11.89 -11.61 -15.61
N SER A 140 11.15 -12.33 -14.77
CA SER A 140 9.68 -12.31 -14.73
C SER A 140 9.10 -10.94 -14.38
N TYR A 141 9.73 -10.15 -13.50
CA TYR A 141 9.28 -8.80 -13.20
C TYR A 141 9.48 -7.84 -14.38
N ARG A 142 10.59 -7.98 -15.15
CA ARG A 142 10.80 -7.21 -16.37
C ARG A 142 9.66 -7.44 -17.37
N LYS A 143 9.29 -8.70 -17.58
CA LYS A 143 8.16 -9.08 -18.45
C LYS A 143 6.83 -8.57 -17.92
N LEU A 144 6.61 -8.59 -16.60
CA LEU A 144 5.41 -8.04 -15.99
C LEU A 144 5.30 -6.52 -16.21
N VAL A 145 6.38 -5.77 -15.99
CA VAL A 145 6.44 -4.33 -16.24
C VAL A 145 6.22 -4.02 -17.72
N THR A 146 6.76 -4.84 -18.61
CA THR A 146 6.54 -4.74 -20.07
C THR A 146 5.08 -4.98 -20.44
N HIS A 147 4.50 -6.07 -19.95
CA HIS A 147 3.09 -6.38 -20.14
C HIS A 147 2.21 -5.23 -19.65
N PHE A 148 2.49 -4.71 -18.45
CA PHE A 148 1.77 -3.58 -17.88
C PHE A 148 1.86 -2.34 -18.77
N PHE A 149 3.06 -1.98 -19.22
CA PHE A 149 3.26 -0.84 -20.10
C PHE A 149 2.45 -0.97 -21.40
N GLU A 150 2.55 -2.13 -22.06
CA GLU A 150 1.93 -2.37 -23.36
C GLU A 150 0.40 -2.46 -23.31
N ASN A 151 -0.15 -3.07 -22.25
CA ASN A 151 -1.58 -3.43 -22.20
C ASN A 151 -2.42 -2.53 -21.30
N VAL A 152 -1.78 -1.86 -20.33
CA VAL A 152 -2.44 -0.99 -19.34
C VAL A 152 -2.04 0.47 -19.57
N ALA A 153 -0.74 0.79 -19.50
CA ALA A 153 -0.27 2.19 -19.49
C ALA A 153 -0.54 2.95 -20.80
N LYS A 154 -0.24 2.35 -21.95
CA LYS A 154 -0.43 2.98 -23.27
C LYS A 154 -1.86 3.42 -23.57
N LYS A 155 -2.86 2.83 -22.89
CA LYS A 155 -4.27 3.13 -23.13
C LYS A 155 -4.73 4.40 -22.44
N GLU A 156 -4.00 4.90 -21.44
CA GLU A 156 -4.55 5.89 -20.51
C GLU A 156 -3.84 7.26 -20.52
N ASN A 157 -2.62 7.42 -21.06
CA ASN A 157 -1.81 8.63 -20.78
C ASN A 157 -0.77 9.06 -21.86
N ASN A 158 -0.21 10.26 -21.67
CA ASN A 158 0.94 10.80 -22.41
C ASN A 158 2.23 10.01 -22.09
N VAL A 159 3.00 9.68 -23.12
CA VAL A 159 3.97 8.58 -23.13
C VAL A 159 5.22 8.84 -22.26
N SER A 160 5.71 10.08 -22.18
CA SER A 160 7.00 10.38 -21.52
C SER A 160 6.92 10.39 -19.99
N GLU A 161 5.86 10.94 -19.41
CA GLU A 161 5.64 10.99 -17.96
C GLU A 161 5.32 9.59 -17.40
N VAL A 162 4.59 8.80 -18.20
CA VAL A 162 4.31 7.39 -17.94
C VAL A 162 5.57 6.57 -17.70
N TYR A 163 6.64 6.76 -18.49
CA TYR A 163 7.88 6.00 -18.33
C TYR A 163 8.59 6.33 -17.02
N LEU A 164 8.61 7.60 -16.62
CA LEU A 164 9.23 8.03 -15.36
C LEU A 164 8.47 7.47 -14.16
N ASN A 165 7.15 7.59 -14.16
CA ASN A 165 6.34 7.11 -13.04
C ASN A 165 6.38 5.58 -12.95
N LEU A 166 6.37 4.90 -14.11
CA LEU A 166 6.55 3.45 -14.17
C LEU A 166 7.92 3.02 -13.65
N PHE A 167 8.99 3.74 -13.99
CA PHE A 167 10.34 3.48 -13.47
C PHE A 167 10.39 3.51 -11.97
N PHE A 168 9.88 4.59 -11.40
CA PHE A 168 9.92 4.77 -9.97
C PHE A 168 9.04 3.78 -9.22
N ILE A 169 7.82 3.50 -9.68
CA ILE A 169 6.98 2.46 -9.07
C ILE A 169 7.63 1.09 -9.18
N ALA A 170 8.13 0.73 -10.35
CA ALA A 170 8.73 -0.57 -10.57
C ALA A 170 9.98 -0.78 -9.70
N LEU A 171 10.70 0.29 -9.36
CA LEU A 171 11.86 0.25 -8.46
C LEU A 171 11.50 0.27 -6.98
N THR A 172 10.44 0.98 -6.60
CA THR A 172 10.20 1.32 -5.19
C THR A 172 9.02 0.56 -4.58
N ASN A 173 8.02 0.20 -5.40
CA ASN A 173 6.84 -0.51 -4.96
C ASN A 173 6.12 -1.20 -6.14
N MET A 174 6.28 -2.52 -6.31
CA MET A 174 5.58 -3.27 -7.36
C MET A 174 4.08 -3.49 -7.09
N GLU A 175 3.58 -3.16 -5.89
CA GLU A 175 2.19 -3.38 -5.48
C GLU A 175 1.16 -2.73 -6.45
N PRO A 176 1.26 -1.44 -6.82
CA PRO A 176 0.33 -0.81 -7.77
C PRO A 176 0.32 -1.46 -9.16
N ILE A 177 1.49 -1.91 -9.65
CA ILE A 177 1.57 -2.60 -10.95
C ILE A 177 0.84 -3.94 -10.87
N ILE A 178 1.11 -4.72 -9.82
CA ILE A 178 0.47 -6.02 -9.63
C ILE A 178 -1.05 -5.83 -9.50
N GLN A 179 -1.51 -4.91 -8.64
CA GLN A 179 -2.94 -4.62 -8.44
C GLN A 179 -3.66 -4.28 -9.75
N GLN A 180 -3.01 -3.52 -10.65
CA GLN A 180 -3.60 -3.16 -11.93
C GLN A 180 -3.59 -4.31 -12.95
N VAL A 181 -2.54 -5.15 -12.96
CA VAL A 181 -2.50 -6.35 -13.82
C VAL A 181 -3.55 -7.37 -13.40
N VAL A 182 -3.81 -7.51 -12.10
CA VAL A 182 -4.77 -8.48 -11.55
C VAL A 182 -6.10 -7.85 -11.11
N LYS A 183 -6.45 -6.68 -11.65
CA LYS A 183 -7.61 -5.88 -11.21
C LYS A 183 -8.96 -6.61 -11.24
N ASP A 184 -9.09 -7.62 -12.11
CA ASP A 184 -10.31 -8.42 -12.27
C ASP A 184 -10.37 -9.60 -11.27
N TRP A 185 -9.35 -9.76 -10.41
CA TRP A 185 -9.31 -10.77 -9.35
C TRP A 185 -9.82 -10.20 -8.03
N ALA A 186 -9.95 -11.07 -7.02
CA ALA A 186 -10.31 -10.69 -5.66
C ALA A 186 -9.14 -9.98 -4.94
N VAL A 187 -8.74 -8.82 -5.44
CA VAL A 187 -7.63 -7.99 -4.94
C VAL A 187 -8.15 -6.57 -4.70
N ALA A 188 -7.62 -5.89 -3.67
CA ALA A 188 -7.97 -4.50 -3.41
C ALA A 188 -7.62 -3.60 -4.62
N GLU A 189 -8.60 -2.85 -5.13
CA GLU A 189 -8.43 -1.95 -6.27
C GLU A 189 -7.43 -0.84 -5.94
N TYR A 190 -6.47 -0.62 -6.85
CA TYR A 190 -5.59 0.54 -6.80
C TYR A 190 -6.33 1.77 -7.33
N LEU A 191 -6.49 2.80 -6.51
CA LEU A 191 -7.24 4.00 -6.86
C LEU A 191 -6.34 5.11 -7.41
N GLY A 192 -5.05 5.09 -7.05
CA GLY A 192 -4.08 6.10 -7.44
C GLY A 192 -3.03 6.36 -6.36
N SER A 193 -2.38 7.51 -6.47
CA SER A 193 -1.22 7.86 -5.62
C SER A 193 -1.09 9.36 -5.46
N CYS A 194 -0.36 9.76 -4.42
CA CYS A 194 0.03 11.15 -4.19
C CYS A 194 1.34 11.21 -3.39
N GLY A 195 2.39 11.81 -3.97
CA GLY A 195 3.72 11.80 -3.37
C GLY A 195 4.20 10.39 -3.03
N ASP A 196 4.56 10.16 -1.77
CA ASP A 196 4.96 8.86 -1.19
C ASP A 196 3.78 7.93 -0.86
N PHE A 197 2.54 8.34 -1.13
CA PHE A 197 1.35 7.53 -0.84
C PHE A 197 0.86 6.73 -2.03
N THR A 198 0.45 5.51 -1.73
CA THR A 198 -0.40 4.69 -2.61
C THR A 198 -1.77 4.53 -1.96
N VAL A 199 -2.83 4.62 -2.76
CA VAL A 199 -4.21 4.57 -2.29
C VAL A 199 -4.91 3.37 -2.91
N SER A 200 -5.59 2.59 -2.08
CA SER A 200 -6.40 1.46 -2.51
C SER A 200 -7.79 1.52 -1.91
N ARG A 201 -8.77 0.87 -2.54
CA ARG A 201 -10.11 0.74 -1.98
C ARG A 201 -10.08 -0.06 -0.68
N TYR A 202 -10.81 0.41 0.32
CA TYR A 202 -11.05 -0.37 1.54
C TYR A 202 -11.99 -1.54 1.24
N CYS A 203 -11.56 -2.74 1.63
CA CYS A 203 -12.26 -3.99 1.30
C CYS A 203 -12.86 -4.68 2.55
N GLY A 204 -12.99 -3.96 3.67
CA GLY A 204 -13.49 -4.51 4.93
C GLY A 204 -12.42 -4.92 5.93
N TYR A 205 -12.84 -5.64 6.96
CA TYR A 205 -11.99 -6.08 8.08
C TYR A 205 -11.19 -7.33 7.71
N THR A 206 -10.09 -7.58 8.41
CA THR A 206 -9.26 -8.77 8.13
C THR A 206 -9.98 -10.07 8.50
N LEU A 207 -9.61 -11.18 7.86
CA LEU A 207 -10.12 -12.49 8.26
C LEU A 207 -9.88 -12.75 9.74
N THR A 208 -8.69 -12.43 10.26
CA THR A 208 -8.39 -12.55 11.70
C THR A 208 -9.44 -11.89 12.58
N TRP A 209 -9.90 -10.70 12.18
CA TRP A 209 -10.88 -9.93 12.95
C TRP A 209 -12.29 -10.51 12.87
N VAL A 210 -12.73 -10.91 11.68
CA VAL A 210 -14.12 -11.36 11.47
C VAL A 210 -14.34 -12.83 11.77
N MET A 211 -13.29 -13.67 11.67
CA MET A 211 -13.40 -15.13 11.80
C MET A 211 -14.13 -15.61 13.06
N PRO A 212 -13.90 -15.05 14.27
CA PRO A 212 -14.62 -15.45 15.48
C PRO A 212 -16.14 -15.28 15.38
N GLN A 213 -16.61 -14.34 14.56
CA GLN A 213 -18.01 -13.93 14.45
C GLN A 213 -18.76 -14.65 13.33
N LEU A 214 -18.05 -15.29 12.39
CA LEU A 214 -18.68 -15.95 11.25
C LEU A 214 -19.28 -17.31 11.63
N ASN A 215 -20.49 -17.60 11.14
CA ASN A 215 -21.09 -18.93 11.23
C ASN A 215 -20.44 -19.93 10.26
N TRP A 216 -20.75 -21.23 10.40
CA TRP A 216 -20.17 -22.29 9.58
C TRP A 216 -20.37 -22.08 8.07
N THR A 217 -21.59 -21.73 7.66
CA THR A 217 -21.93 -21.52 6.24
C THR A 217 -21.07 -20.40 5.64
N THR A 218 -20.96 -19.26 6.31
CA THR A 218 -20.10 -18.16 5.84
C THR A 218 -18.64 -18.56 5.80
N ARG A 219 -18.14 -19.32 6.80
CA ARG A 219 -16.76 -19.85 6.79
C ARG A 219 -16.50 -20.77 5.59
N SER A 220 -17.45 -21.64 5.24
CA SER A 220 -17.32 -22.49 4.05
C SER A 220 -17.29 -21.68 2.75
N SER A 221 -18.10 -20.62 2.64
CA SER A 221 -18.07 -19.71 1.48
C SER A 221 -16.72 -18.99 1.37
N VAL A 222 -16.18 -18.47 2.49
CA VAL A 222 -14.86 -17.84 2.55
C VAL A 222 -13.76 -18.82 2.11
N ALA A 223 -13.80 -20.07 2.57
CA ALA A 223 -12.84 -21.10 2.17
C ALA A 223 -12.88 -21.37 0.65
N VAL A 224 -14.08 -21.46 0.06
CA VAL A 224 -14.24 -21.63 -1.39
C VAL A 224 -13.64 -20.45 -2.15
N GLN A 225 -13.91 -19.22 -1.72
CA GLN A 225 -13.36 -18.03 -2.35
C GLN A 225 -11.83 -17.97 -2.24
N LEU A 226 -11.24 -18.41 -1.12
CA LEU A 226 -9.78 -18.47 -0.94
C LEU A 226 -9.14 -19.47 -1.92
N LEU A 227 -9.77 -20.62 -2.14
CA LEU A 227 -9.31 -21.61 -3.12
C LEU A 227 -9.44 -21.08 -4.56
N GLN A 228 -10.55 -20.40 -4.87
CA GLN A 228 -10.73 -19.74 -6.16
C GLN A 228 -9.68 -18.65 -6.39
N PHE A 229 -9.38 -17.85 -5.38
CA PHE A 229 -8.31 -16.86 -5.45
C PHE A 229 -6.95 -17.51 -5.74
N ALA A 230 -6.59 -18.57 -5.02
CA ALA A 230 -5.34 -19.31 -5.25
C ALA A 230 -5.27 -19.93 -6.65
N PHE A 231 -6.39 -20.47 -7.14
CA PHE A 231 -6.50 -20.98 -8.50
C PHE A 231 -6.27 -19.86 -9.53
N ASN A 232 -6.97 -18.73 -9.38
CA ASN A 232 -6.84 -17.61 -10.30
C ASN A 232 -5.41 -17.06 -10.31
N ALA A 233 -4.83 -16.89 -9.14
CA ALA A 233 -3.45 -16.45 -8.97
C ALA A 233 -2.44 -17.33 -9.71
N THR A 234 -2.69 -18.63 -9.76
CA THR A 234 -1.76 -19.60 -10.34
C THR A 234 -1.99 -19.83 -11.83
N PHE A 235 -3.25 -19.82 -12.29
CA PHE A 235 -3.61 -20.36 -13.61
C PHE A 235 -4.41 -19.41 -14.51
N SER A 236 -5.00 -18.33 -13.99
CA SER A 236 -5.93 -17.52 -14.80
C SER A 236 -5.24 -16.47 -15.67
N HIS A 237 -4.05 -16.00 -15.32
CA HIS A 237 -3.36 -15.03 -16.17
C HIS A 237 -2.59 -15.77 -17.27
N PRO A 238 -2.76 -15.41 -18.56
CA PRO A 238 -2.23 -16.18 -19.69
C PRO A 238 -0.69 -16.30 -19.68
N GLN A 239 0.01 -15.29 -19.15
CA GLN A 239 1.48 -15.20 -19.22
C GLN A 239 2.19 -15.37 -17.87
N PHE A 240 1.47 -15.28 -16.76
CA PHE A 240 2.10 -15.13 -15.44
C PHE A 240 1.37 -15.97 -14.40
N ALA A 241 2.13 -16.55 -13.48
CA ALA A 241 1.62 -17.13 -12.25
C ALA A 241 2.11 -16.29 -11.07
N PHE A 242 1.20 -15.95 -10.16
CA PHE A 242 1.44 -15.10 -9.00
C PHE A 242 1.41 -15.94 -7.72
N TYR A 243 2.55 -16.09 -7.08
CA TYR A 243 2.68 -16.84 -5.83
C TYR A 243 2.82 -15.88 -4.66
N PHE A 244 1.74 -15.72 -3.90
CA PHE A 244 1.75 -14.91 -2.70
C PHE A 244 2.43 -15.70 -1.57
N THR A 245 3.53 -15.16 -1.03
CA THR A 245 4.38 -15.87 -0.06
C THR A 245 3.96 -15.64 1.39
N ASP A 246 2.99 -14.76 1.64
CA ASP A 246 2.45 -14.47 2.97
C ASP A 246 0.92 -14.61 2.91
N MET A 247 0.49 -15.87 2.87
CA MET A 247 -0.92 -16.26 2.92
C MET A 247 -1.36 -16.38 4.38
N SER A 248 -1.51 -15.24 5.04
CA SER A 248 -2.03 -15.16 6.42
C SER A 248 -3.43 -14.54 6.44
N PRO A 249 -4.29 -14.87 7.42
CA PRO A 249 -5.62 -14.29 7.55
C PRO A 249 -5.60 -12.75 7.65
N ASP A 250 -4.52 -12.16 8.15
CA ASP A 250 -4.35 -10.70 8.19
C ASP A 250 -4.19 -10.06 6.82
N ASN A 251 -3.81 -10.82 5.79
CA ASN A 251 -3.64 -10.30 4.43
C ASN A 251 -4.89 -10.41 3.57
N PHE A 252 -5.96 -11.01 4.08
CA PHE A 252 -7.27 -11.03 3.43
C PHE A 252 -8.24 -10.13 4.18
N ALA A 253 -8.96 -9.30 3.45
CA ALA A 253 -10.10 -8.55 3.96
C ALA A 253 -11.40 -9.23 3.55
N VAL A 254 -12.44 -9.05 4.37
CA VAL A 254 -13.81 -9.51 4.09
C VAL A 254 -14.73 -8.31 4.12
N SER A 255 -15.43 -8.09 3.01
CA SER A 255 -16.44 -7.04 2.90
C SER A 255 -17.72 -7.41 3.64
N ALA A 256 -18.63 -6.44 3.80
CA ALA A 256 -19.90 -6.66 4.48
C ALA A 256 -20.79 -7.70 3.78
N ASP A 257 -20.69 -7.85 2.46
CA ASP A 257 -21.38 -8.87 1.66
C ASP A 257 -20.66 -10.23 1.66
N GLY A 258 -19.60 -10.40 2.45
CA GLY A 258 -18.89 -11.66 2.62
C GLY A 258 -17.94 -12.04 1.48
N LYS A 259 -17.57 -11.06 0.62
CA LYS A 259 -16.54 -11.26 -0.40
C LYS A 259 -15.15 -11.09 0.20
N ILE A 260 -14.22 -11.93 -0.23
CA ILE A 260 -12.84 -11.81 0.19
C ILE A 260 -12.05 -10.93 -0.79
N PHE A 261 -11.05 -10.24 -0.27
CA PHE A 261 -10.08 -9.49 -1.07
C PHE A 261 -8.69 -9.68 -0.51
N GLN A 262 -7.75 -10.09 -1.34
CA GLN A 262 -6.34 -10.09 -1.01
C GLN A 262 -5.84 -8.64 -0.96
N LYS A 263 -5.29 -8.26 0.20
CA LYS A 263 -4.52 -7.03 0.35
C LYS A 263 -3.11 -7.29 -0.13
N ILE A 264 -2.67 -6.59 -1.17
CA ILE A 264 -1.28 -6.65 -1.60
C ILE A 264 -0.44 -5.79 -0.65
N GLY A 265 0.79 -6.24 -0.39
CA GLY A 265 1.73 -5.59 0.53
C GLY A 265 3.17 -5.71 0.04
N LYS A 266 4.08 -5.03 0.75
CA LYS A 266 5.41 -4.59 0.28
C LYS A 266 6.37 -5.70 -0.20
N SER A 267 6.11 -7.00 -0.01
CA SER A 267 7.18 -8.02 -0.21
C SER A 267 6.75 -9.44 -0.53
N ASN A 268 5.48 -9.73 -0.77
CA ASN A 268 5.01 -11.10 -0.61
C ASN A 268 4.42 -11.72 -1.88
N ILE A 269 4.93 -11.38 -3.06
CA ILE A 269 4.46 -11.97 -4.31
C ILE A 269 5.66 -12.29 -5.20
N LYS A 270 5.85 -13.58 -5.49
CA LYS A 270 6.75 -14.05 -6.54
C LYS A 270 5.97 -14.21 -7.83
N VAL A 271 6.45 -13.57 -8.89
CA VAL A 271 5.84 -13.70 -10.22
C VAL A 271 6.70 -14.63 -11.04
N PHE A 272 6.07 -15.64 -11.63
CA PHE A 272 6.71 -16.58 -12.54
C PHE A 272 6.09 -16.44 -13.91
N MET A 273 6.90 -16.64 -14.95
CA MET A 273 6.34 -16.77 -16.29
C MET A 273 5.84 -18.19 -16.47
N MET A 274 4.67 -18.31 -17.08
CA MET A 274 4.20 -19.61 -17.55
C MET A 274 4.86 -19.85 -18.91
N ASN A 275 5.59 -20.95 -19.04
CA ASN A 275 6.06 -21.40 -20.35
C ASN A 275 4.82 -21.83 -21.12
N GLN A 276 4.45 -21.06 -22.13
CA GLN A 276 3.60 -21.51 -23.23
C GLN A 276 4.49 -22.11 -24.31
#